data_AF-A0A931PR86-F1
#
_entry.id   AF-A0A931PR86-F1
#
_cell.length_a   1.000
_cell.length_b   1.000
_cell.length_c   1.000
_cell.angle_alpha   90.00
_cell.angle_beta   90.00
_cell.angle_gamma   90.00
#
_symmetry.space_group_name_H-M   'P 1'
#
loop_
_entity.id
_entity.type
_entity.pdbx_description
1 polymer ?
#
loop_
_entity_poly.entity_id
_entity_poly.type
_entity_poly.pdbx_seq_one_letter_code
_entity_poly.pdbx_strand_id
1 'polypeptide(L)'
;MPTLYVRQIPDRLYQQARKIAMAQGRSLSAYIVTVLEQAIEDEKLRRTRSKALSNIRRRRRPLPANAPDSVTIVRQVRGDHE
;
A
#
# COMPACT_ATOMS: atom_id res chain seq x y z
N MET A 1 -6.85 -25.38 -17.08
CA MET A 1 -6.32 -24.48 -16.02
C MET A 1 -4.85 -24.24 -16.33
N PRO A 2 -4.35 -22.99 -16.24
CA PRO A 2 -2.92 -22.73 -16.40
C PRO A 2 -2.13 -23.36 -15.25
N THR A 3 -0.99 -23.97 -15.56
CA THR A 3 -0.08 -24.56 -14.56
C THR A 3 1.18 -23.72 -14.49
N LEU A 4 1.51 -23.21 -13.29
CA LEU A 4 2.74 -22.46 -13.05
C LEU A 4 3.84 -23.42 -12.56
N TYR A 5 4.90 -23.57 -13.35
CA TYR A 5 6.11 -24.28 -12.92
C TYR A 5 7.15 -23.27 -12.45
N VAL A 6 7.51 -23.34 -11.18
CA VAL A 6 8.58 -22.52 -10.61
C VAL A 6 9.79 -23.41 -10.34
N ARG A 7 10.95 -23.04 -10.89
CA ARG A 7 12.21 -23.74 -10.67
C ARG A 7 13.10 -22.91 -9.73
N GLN A 8 14.04 -23.59 -9.07
CA GLN A 8 15.05 -22.97 -8.21
C GLN A 8 14.46 -22.12 -7.07
N ILE A 9 13.42 -22.65 -6.40
CA ILE A 9 12.93 -22.03 -5.17
C ILE A 9 13.98 -22.24 -4.08
N PRO A 10 14.41 -21.17 -3.37
CA PRO A 10 15.32 -21.33 -2.25
C PRO A 10 14.73 -22.28 -1.19
N ASP A 11 15.51 -23.25 -0.72
CA ASP A 11 15.04 -24.26 0.24
C ASP A 11 14.40 -23.63 1.48
N ARG A 12 14.98 -22.54 1.98
CA ARG A 12 14.43 -21.79 3.11
C ARG A 12 13.00 -21.31 2.85
N LEU A 13 12.74 -20.77 1.66
CA LEU A 13 11.42 -20.26 1.28
C LEU A 13 10.41 -21.40 1.16
N TYR A 14 10.82 -22.49 0.50
CA TYR A 14 9.98 -23.68 0.37
C TYR A 14 9.58 -24.25 1.74
N GLN A 15 10.55 -24.40 2.66
CA GLN A 15 10.30 -24.91 4.00
C GLN A 15 9.39 -23.99 4.82
N GLN A 16 9.57 -22.68 4.74
CA GLN A 16 8.70 -21.71 5.41
C GLN A 16 7.27 -21.79 4.88
N ALA A 17 7.09 -21.78 3.55
CA ALA A 17 5.77 -21.90 2.94
C ALA A 17 5.08 -23.23 3.33
N ARG A 18 5.82 -24.34 3.33
CA ARG A 18 5.31 -25.66 3.75
C ARG A 18 4.86 -25.68 5.21
N LYS A 19 5.65 -25.10 6.13
CA LYS A 19 5.28 -25.01 7.55
C LYS A 19 4.00 -24.22 7.76
N ILE A 20 3.86 -23.08 7.08
CA ILE A 20 2.66 -22.23 7.19
C ILE A 20 1.45 -22.95 6.62
N ALA A 21 1.58 -23.59 5.44
CA ALA A 21 0.50 -24.34 4.83
C ALA A 21 0.01 -25.48 5.74
N MET A 22 0.94 -26.24 6.34
CA MET A 22 0.63 -27.30 7.31
C MET A 22 -0.08 -26.76 8.56
N ALA A 23 0.41 -25.66 9.13
CA ALA A 23 -0.21 -25.03 10.30
C ALA A 23 -1.66 -24.56 10.03
N GLN A 24 -1.97 -24.23 8.78
CA GLN A 24 -3.31 -23.83 8.34
C GLN A 24 -4.18 -25.01 7.87
N GLY A 25 -3.67 -26.25 7.92
CA GLY A 25 -4.39 -27.44 7.43
C GLY A 25 -4.63 -27.43 5.92
N ARG A 26 -3.78 -26.76 5.14
CA ARG A 26 -3.92 -26.59 3.69
C ARG A 26 -2.79 -27.27 2.93
N SER A 27 -3.06 -27.66 1.69
CA SER A 27 -2.00 -28.09 0.78
C SER A 27 -1.08 -26.92 0.41
N LEU A 28 0.18 -27.21 0.09
CA LEU A 28 1.13 -26.19 -0.32
C LEU A 28 0.67 -25.44 -1.58
N SER A 29 0.07 -26.15 -2.54
CA SER A 29 -0.48 -25.54 -3.76
C SER A 29 -1.62 -24.58 -3.44
N ALA A 30 -2.56 -24.96 -2.56
CA ALA A 30 -3.64 -24.09 -2.14
C ALA A 30 -3.11 -22.83 -1.41
N TYR A 31 -2.13 -23.00 -0.54
CA TYR A 31 -1.47 -21.88 0.14
C TYR A 31 -0.80 -20.91 -0.87
N ILE A 32 -0.06 -21.44 -1.85
CA ILE A 32 0.61 -20.61 -2.87
C ILE A 32 -0.42 -19.82 -3.68
N VAL A 33 -1.54 -20.42 -4.08
CA VAL A 33 -2.61 -19.70 -4.80
C VAL A 33 -3.12 -18.53 -3.98
N THR A 34 -3.47 -18.75 -2.70
CA THR A 34 -3.93 -17.67 -1.81
C THR A 34 -2.90 -16.56 -1.65
N VAL A 35 -1.62 -16.90 -1.51
CA VAL A 35 -0.55 -15.90 -1.39
C VAL A 35 -0.41 -15.08 -2.67
N LEU A 36 -0.53 -15.70 -3.84
CA LEU A 36 -0.48 -15.01 -5.13
C LEU A 36 -1.67 -14.06 -5.32
N GLU A 37 -2.87 -14.48 -4.94
CA GLU A 37 -4.07 -13.64 -4.97
C GLU A 37 -3.90 -12.40 -4.08
N GLN A 38 -3.41 -12.59 -2.86
CA GLN A 38 -3.13 -11.49 -1.92
C GLN A 38 -2.07 -10.53 -2.48
N ALA A 39 -0.99 -11.06 -3.07
CA ALA A 39 0.06 -10.23 -3.65
C ALA A 39 -0.45 -9.36 -4.82
N ILE A 40 -1.38 -9.88 -5.63
CA ILE A 40 -2.01 -9.11 -6.72
C ILE A 40 -2.87 -7.97 -6.16
N GLU A 41 -3.67 -8.22 -5.14
CA GLU A 41 -4.52 -7.19 -4.52
C GLU A 41 -3.67 -6.11 -3.81
N ASP A 42 -2.61 -6.50 -3.13
CA ASP A 42 -1.67 -5.56 -2.51
C ASP A 42 -1.00 -4.66 -3.55
N GLU A 43 -0.60 -5.21 -4.70
CA GLU A 43 -0.02 -4.44 -5.79
C GLU A 43 -1.04 -3.45 -6.40
N LYS A 44 -2.30 -3.86 -6.59
CA LYS A 44 -3.37 -2.96 -7.03
C LYS A 44 -3.59 -1.82 -6.04
N LEU A 45 -3.59 -2.12 -4.74
CA LEU A 45 -3.77 -1.13 -3.69
C LEU A 45 -2.60 -0.15 -3.64
N ARG A 46 -1.36 -0.64 -3.76
CA ARG A 46 -0.15 0.20 -3.84
C ARG A 46 -0.22 1.17 -5.02
N ARG A 47 -0.61 0.69 -6.20
CA ARG A 47 -0.77 1.55 -7.40
C ARG A 47 -1.84 2.61 -7.20
N THR A 48 -2.97 2.24 -6.62
CA THR A 48 -4.07 3.17 -6.34
C THR A 48 -3.63 4.27 -5.38
N ARG A 49 -2.94 3.91 -4.28
CA ARG A 49 -2.38 4.86 -3.31
C ARG A 49 -1.35 5.79 -3.96
N SER A 50 -0.44 5.24 -4.76
CA SER A 50 0.56 6.04 -5.49
C SER A 50 -0.10 7.05 -6.44
N LYS A 51 -1.15 6.64 -7.16
CA LYS A 51 -1.95 7.51 -8.03
C LYS A 51 -2.69 8.59 -7.25
N ALA A 52 -3.24 8.27 -6.08
CA ALA A 52 -3.88 9.27 -5.22
C ALA A 52 -2.87 10.32 -4.73
N LEU A 53 -1.70 9.89 -4.26
CA LEU A 53 -0.63 10.79 -3.81
C LEU A 53 -0.10 11.66 -4.95
N SER A 54 0.08 11.11 -6.16
CA SER A 54 0.52 11.90 -7.32
C SER A 54 -0.53 12.93 -7.74
N ASN A 55 -1.82 12.58 -7.67
CA ASN A 55 -2.92 13.51 -7.91
C ASN A 55 -2.97 14.63 -6.87
N ILE A 56 -2.79 14.31 -5.58
CA ILE A 56 -2.69 15.33 -4.51
C ILE A 56 -1.51 16.26 -4.79
N ARG A 57 -0.33 15.71 -5.11
CA ARG A 57 0.87 16.49 -5.43
C ARG A 57 0.64 17.41 -6.62
N ARG A 58 -0.02 16.92 -7.69
CA ARG A 58 -0.34 17.73 -8.88
C ARG A 58 -1.34 18.84 -8.59
N ARG A 59 -2.30 18.60 -7.70
CA ARG A 59 -3.34 19.58 -7.31
C ARG A 59 -2.85 20.59 -6.28
N ARG A 60 -1.81 20.27 -5.51
CA ARG A 60 -1.15 21.24 -4.63
C ARG A 60 -0.48 22.29 -5.50
N ARG A 61 -1.15 23.43 -5.69
CA ARG A 61 -0.46 24.67 -6.05
C ARG A 61 0.39 25.07 -4.85
N PRO A 62 1.70 25.30 -5.03
CA PRO A 62 2.49 25.91 -3.96
C PRO A 62 1.84 27.24 -3.60
N LEU A 63 1.67 27.50 -2.31
CA LEU A 63 1.22 28.81 -1.86
C LEU A 63 2.29 29.84 -2.30
N PRO A 64 1.89 31.04 -2.76
CA PRO A 64 2.86 32.09 -3.05
C PRO A 64 3.68 32.38 -1.78
N ALA A 65 4.95 32.78 -1.95
CA ALA A 65 5.87 32.99 -0.82
C ALA A 65 5.35 34.00 0.22
N ASN A 66 4.44 34.90 -0.18
CA ASN A 66 3.79 35.89 0.67
C ASN A 66 2.39 35.45 1.14
N ALA A 67 2.08 34.15 1.10
CA ALA A 67 0.79 33.69 1.58
C ALA A 67 0.69 33.92 3.10
N PRO A 68 -0.37 34.60 3.59
CA PRO A 68 -0.58 34.80 5.01
C PRO A 68 -0.73 33.46 5.73
N ASP A 69 -0.22 33.40 6.96
CA ASP A 69 -0.35 32.22 7.81
C ASP A 69 -1.84 31.90 8.03
N SER A 70 -2.23 30.65 7.81
CA SER A 70 -3.63 30.25 7.95
C SER A 70 -4.11 30.37 9.40
N VAL A 71 -3.19 30.25 10.37
CA VAL A 71 -3.50 30.40 11.79
C VAL A 71 -3.85 31.85 12.13
N THR A 72 -3.13 32.82 11.57
CA THR A 72 -3.39 34.25 11.83
C THR A 72 -4.72 34.70 11.24
N ILE A 73 -5.08 34.22 10.04
CA ILE A 73 -6.39 34.49 9.42
C ILE A 73 -7.53 33.91 10.27
N VAL A 74 -7.39 32.67 10.74
CA VAL A 74 -8.45 32.03 11.54
C VAL A 74 -8.65 32.73 12.88
N ARG A 75 -7.57 33.19 13.53
CA ARG A 75 -7.66 34.00 14.76
C ARG A 75 -8.36 35.33 14.53
N GLN A 76 -8.02 36.04 13.45
CA GLN A 76 -8.69 37.29 13.05
C GLN A 76 -10.20 37.09 12.81
N VAL A 77 -10.60 36.00 12.15
CA VAL A 77 -12.02 35.69 11.92
C VAL A 77 -12.75 35.32 13.22
N ARG A 78 -12.04 34.70 14.18
CA ARG A 78 -12.61 34.31 15.47
C ARG A 78 -12.75 35.48 16.44
N GLY A 79 -12.17 36.64 16.12
CA GLY A 79 -12.14 37.82 16.98
C GLY A 79 -11.11 37.74 18.09
N ASP A 80 -10.16 36.80 18.00
CA ASP A 80 -9.04 36.67 18.92
C ASP A 80 -8.02 37.77 18.58
N HIS A 81 -8.27 38.98 19.08
CA HIS A 81 -7.29 40.06 19.11
C HIS A 81 -6.56 39.98 20.45
N GLU A 82 -5.24 39.80 20.42
CA GLU A 82 -4.37 40.01 21.60
C GLU A 82 -4.36 41.48 22.01
#